data_AF-A0A8B2ZCW3-F1
#
_entry.id   AF-A0A8B2ZCW3-F1
#
_cell.length_a   1.000
_cell.length_b   1.000
_cell.length_c   1.000
_cell.angle_alpha   90.00
_cell.angle_beta   90.00
_cell.angle_gamma   90.00
#
_symmetry.space_group_name_H-M   'P 1'
#
loop_
_entity.id
_entity.type
_entity.pdbx_description
1 polymer ?
#
loop_
_entity_poly.entity_id
_entity_poly.type
_entity_poly.pdbx_seq_one_letter_code
_entity_poly.pdbx_strand_id
1 'polypeptide(L)'
;MELTETQKTKLAEAVENVLQSRNFGGELATYDDYIHVEMVKDALEQNDVPQDIEPKDINHELTLTSKLNSEAWADVLGQNAIQNRDELNKLIEDEDELVQAMLLQDDDNFDAEVEIKEEISEVRNRKPTKETLKDEMEEVYDSYEFGEFLEENENEILQQAVRDSANDEGFPQDVELKDIDYTIDDITFTQSFDAVAEKYLDDAEESEDVRGFVAENLYSILENEKQFKVEIRIESDPEDVGA
;
A
#
# COMPACT_ATOMS: atom_id res chain seq x y z
N MET A 1 21.75 -3.74 44.34
CA MET A 1 22.85 -3.51 45.32
C MET A 1 22.87 -2.02 45.61
N GLU A 2 23.20 -1.56 46.82
CA GLU A 2 23.36 -0.11 47.02
C GLU A 2 24.66 0.37 46.34
N LEU A 3 24.52 1.17 45.29
CA LEU A 3 25.64 1.72 44.55
C LEU A 3 26.29 2.84 45.36
N THR A 4 27.62 2.91 45.35
CA THR A 4 28.33 4.08 45.87
C THR A 4 28.09 5.29 44.96
N GLU A 5 28.20 6.51 45.48
CA GLU A 5 28.09 7.75 44.69
C GLU A 5 28.97 7.72 43.43
N THR A 6 30.22 7.26 43.57
CA THR A 6 31.14 7.15 42.42
C THR A 6 30.67 6.13 41.37
N GLN A 7 30.03 5.04 41.77
CA GLN A 7 29.48 4.07 40.84
C GLN A 7 28.23 4.61 40.14
N LYS A 8 27.37 5.30 40.90
CA LYS A 8 26.16 5.93 40.37
C LYS A 8 26.50 7.01 39.34
N THR A 9 27.48 7.88 39.61
CA THR A 9 27.93 8.89 38.65
C THR A 9 28.39 8.26 37.34
N LYS A 10 29.19 7.20 37.39
CA LYS A 10 29.68 6.52 36.17
C LYS A 10 28.55 5.88 35.36
N LEU A 11 27.59 5.27 36.06
CA LEU A 11 26.42 4.69 35.39
C LEU A 11 25.55 5.78 34.76
N ALA A 12 25.33 6.91 35.45
CA ALA A 12 24.61 8.05 34.91
C ALA A 12 25.32 8.64 33.67
N GLU A 13 26.65 8.77 33.68
CA GLU A 13 27.42 9.19 32.51
C GLU A 13 27.23 8.23 31.32
N ALA A 14 27.26 6.91 31.56
CA ALA A 14 26.99 5.91 30.52
C ALA A 14 25.55 6.01 30.00
N VAL A 15 24.57 6.18 30.88
CA VAL A 15 23.16 6.37 30.51
C VAL A 15 22.99 7.63 29.65
N GLU A 16 23.58 8.76 30.06
CA GLU A 16 23.48 10.00 29.31
C GLU A 16 24.01 9.83 27.87
N ASN A 17 25.12 9.10 27.71
CA ASN A 17 25.67 8.82 26.39
C ASN A 17 24.67 8.04 25.52
N VAL A 18 24.07 6.96 26.04
CA VAL A 18 23.11 6.17 25.24
C VAL A 18 21.81 6.91 24.97
N LEU A 19 21.31 7.71 25.93
CA LEU A 19 20.11 8.56 25.73
C LEU A 19 20.31 9.58 24.60
N GLN A 20 21.54 10.06 24.39
CA GLN A 20 21.86 11.03 23.34
C GLN A 20 22.22 10.40 22.00
N SER A 21 22.69 9.14 21.98
CA SER A 21 23.29 8.52 20.79
C SER A 21 22.50 7.38 20.18
N ARG A 22 21.60 6.74 20.93
CA ARG A 22 20.87 5.53 20.50
C ARG A 22 19.41 5.83 20.17
N ASN A 23 18.87 5.11 19.19
CA ASN A 23 17.44 5.11 18.86
C ASN A 23 16.75 3.96 19.58
N PHE A 24 16.21 4.21 20.78
CA PHE A 24 15.57 3.18 21.59
C PHE A 24 14.37 2.49 20.91
N GLY A 25 13.66 3.16 20.01
CA GLY A 25 12.57 2.53 19.26
C GLY A 25 13.08 1.46 18.28
N GLY A 26 14.17 1.76 17.55
CA GLY A 26 14.84 0.77 16.69
C GLY A 26 15.50 -0.37 17.47
N GLU A 27 16.04 -0.07 18.66
CA GLU A 27 16.60 -1.09 19.56
C GLU A 27 15.51 -2.03 20.08
N LEU A 28 14.34 -1.49 20.43
CA LEU A 28 13.18 -2.29 20.83
C LEU A 28 12.71 -3.21 19.70
N ALA A 29 12.67 -2.75 18.45
CA ALA A 29 12.33 -3.60 17.30
C ALA A 29 13.24 -4.84 17.17
N THR A 30 14.51 -4.71 17.56
CA THR A 30 15.48 -5.82 17.52
C THR A 30 15.37 -6.72 18.75
N TYR A 31 15.12 -6.12 19.92
CA TYR A 31 15.11 -6.81 21.20
C TYR A 31 13.79 -7.54 21.47
N ASP A 32 12.67 -6.84 21.25
CA ASP A 32 11.31 -7.32 21.48
C ASP A 32 10.38 -6.81 20.37
N ASP A 33 10.47 -7.47 19.22
CA ASP A 33 9.62 -7.22 18.04
C ASP A 33 8.12 -7.26 18.38
N TYR A 34 7.71 -8.11 19.34
CA TYR A 34 6.32 -8.19 19.75
C TYR A 34 5.84 -6.88 20.38
N ILE A 35 6.57 -6.34 21.37
CA ILE A 35 6.20 -5.07 22.00
C ILE A 35 6.27 -3.93 20.99
N HIS A 36 7.32 -3.88 20.17
CA HIS A 36 7.44 -2.88 19.11
C HIS A 36 6.22 -2.88 18.17
N VAL A 37 5.84 -4.06 17.66
CA VAL A 37 4.70 -4.22 16.75
C VAL A 37 3.38 -3.81 17.42
N GLU A 38 3.16 -4.17 18.69
CA GLU A 38 1.93 -3.77 19.40
C GLU A 38 1.86 -2.25 19.61
N MET A 39 2.97 -1.59 19.97
CA MET A 39 3.01 -0.13 20.08
C MET A 39 2.71 0.56 18.74
N VAL A 40 3.25 0.04 17.64
CA VAL A 40 2.97 0.59 16.32
C VAL A 40 1.50 0.37 15.94
N LYS A 41 0.94 -0.83 16.17
CA LYS A 41 -0.49 -1.09 15.91
C LYS A 41 -1.39 -0.12 16.66
N ASP A 42 -1.16 0.08 17.95
CA ASP A 42 -1.94 1.02 18.76
C ASP A 42 -1.91 2.44 18.16
N ALA A 43 -0.76 2.86 17.63
CA ALA A 43 -0.64 4.15 16.97
C ALA A 43 -1.33 4.19 15.59
N LEU A 44 -1.26 3.12 14.79
CA LEU A 44 -1.99 3.02 13.53
C LEU A 44 -3.50 3.13 13.77
N GLU A 45 -4.03 2.45 14.79
CA GLU A 45 -5.44 2.53 15.17
C GLU A 45 -5.84 3.96 15.58
N GLN A 46 -5.00 4.65 16.37
CA GLN A 46 -5.24 6.03 16.79
C GLN A 46 -5.20 7.04 15.65
N ASN A 47 -4.51 6.72 14.55
CA ASN A 47 -4.41 7.55 13.35
C ASN A 47 -5.43 7.17 12.26
N ASP A 48 -6.47 6.40 12.61
CA ASP A 48 -7.53 5.96 11.70
C ASP A 48 -6.98 5.18 10.48
N VAL A 49 -5.82 4.51 10.62
CA VAL A 49 -5.27 3.65 9.58
C VAL A 49 -6.17 2.42 9.43
N PRO A 50 -6.52 2.01 8.20
CA PRO A 50 -7.31 0.81 7.95
C PRO A 50 -6.75 -0.44 8.62
N GLN A 51 -7.64 -1.24 9.23
CA GLN A 51 -7.31 -2.42 10.03
C GLN A 51 -6.60 -3.55 9.26
N ASP A 52 -6.69 -3.54 7.95
CA ASP A 52 -6.04 -4.50 7.06
C ASP A 52 -4.61 -4.08 6.67
N ILE A 53 -4.16 -2.88 7.06
CA ILE A 53 -2.77 -2.42 6.94
C ILE A 53 -2.04 -2.74 8.25
N GLU A 54 -1.10 -3.66 8.18
CA GLU A 54 -0.26 -4.03 9.31
C GLU A 54 0.99 -3.13 9.39
N PRO A 55 1.70 -3.06 10.53
CA PRO A 55 2.94 -2.30 10.65
C PRO A 55 3.97 -2.59 9.56
N LYS A 56 4.05 -3.83 9.07
CA LYS A 56 4.98 -4.22 8.00
C LYS A 56 4.62 -3.65 6.62
N ASP A 57 3.37 -3.23 6.41
CA ASP A 57 2.85 -2.80 5.12
C ASP A 57 3.07 -1.29 4.88
N ILE A 58 3.36 -0.53 5.95
CA ILE A 58 3.46 0.92 5.95
C ILE A 58 4.79 1.39 6.54
N ASN A 59 5.43 2.36 5.88
CA ASN A 59 6.65 2.95 6.40
C ASN A 59 6.38 3.81 7.64
N HIS A 60 7.01 3.48 8.75
CA HIS A 60 6.84 4.15 10.04
C HIS A 60 8.15 4.19 10.83
N GLU A 61 8.21 5.07 11.83
CA GLU A 61 9.28 5.08 12.84
C GLU A 61 8.68 5.18 14.24
N LEU A 62 9.04 4.25 15.11
CA LEU A 62 8.81 4.37 16.55
C LEU A 62 9.98 5.13 17.17
N THR A 63 9.67 6.21 17.90
CA THR A 63 10.62 6.93 18.74
C THR A 63 10.26 6.72 20.20
N LEU A 64 11.22 6.24 20.99
CA LEU A 64 11.10 6.14 22.45
C LEU A 64 11.94 7.24 23.09
N THR A 65 11.28 8.19 23.75
CA THR A 65 11.93 9.27 24.49
C THR A 65 11.88 8.99 25.97
N SER A 66 13.04 8.98 26.63
CA SER A 66 13.10 8.77 28.07
C SER A 66 12.40 9.89 28.85
N LYS A 67 11.50 9.53 29.77
CA LYS A 67 10.90 10.43 30.76
C LYS A 67 11.86 10.75 31.91
N LEU A 68 12.83 9.86 32.13
CA LEU A 68 13.84 9.97 33.18
C LEU A 68 15.12 10.62 32.65
N ASN A 69 15.81 11.36 33.51
CA ASN A 69 17.18 11.79 33.25
C ASN A 69 18.17 10.67 33.62
N SER A 70 19.44 10.86 33.26
CA SER A 70 20.51 9.89 33.49
C SER A 70 20.72 9.50 34.96
N GLU A 71 20.59 10.44 35.89
CA GLU A 71 20.71 10.16 37.32
C GLU A 71 19.56 9.28 37.86
N ALA A 72 18.32 9.56 37.44
CA ALA A 72 17.15 8.78 37.81
C ALA A 72 17.21 7.36 37.21
N TRP A 73 17.69 7.22 35.97
CA TRP A 73 17.94 5.92 35.38
C TRP A 73 18.99 5.11 36.14
N ALA A 74 20.09 5.73 36.58
CA ALA A 74 21.10 5.05 37.37
C ALA A 74 20.53 4.53 38.71
N ASP A 75 19.57 5.25 39.31
CA ASP A 75 18.84 4.77 40.49
C ASP A 75 17.95 3.56 40.17
N VAL A 76 17.15 3.63 39.11
CA VAL A 76 16.26 2.54 38.68
C VAL A 76 17.07 1.28 38.38
N LEU A 77 18.13 1.38 37.56
CA LEU A 77 18.99 0.25 37.22
C LEU A 77 19.74 -0.31 38.44
N GLY A 78 20.20 0.56 39.35
CA GLY A 78 20.85 0.14 40.60
C GLY A 78 19.94 -0.68 41.51
N GLN A 79 18.64 -0.37 41.50
CA GLN A 79 17.61 -1.06 42.30
C GLN A 79 17.15 -2.37 41.64
N ASN A 80 16.97 -2.36 40.31
CA ASN A 80 16.23 -3.42 39.62
C ASN A 80 17.09 -4.33 38.74
N ALA A 81 18.19 -3.82 38.18
CA ALA A 81 19.01 -4.53 37.20
C ALA A 81 20.38 -4.99 37.74
N ILE A 82 20.90 -4.32 38.78
CA ILE A 82 22.28 -4.53 39.24
C ILE A 82 22.32 -5.21 40.62
N GLN A 83 22.77 -6.46 40.65
CA GLN A 83 22.92 -7.27 41.86
C GLN A 83 24.37 -7.28 42.36
N ASN A 84 25.34 -7.18 41.46
CA ASN A 84 26.76 -7.25 41.79
C ASN A 84 27.62 -6.28 40.97
N ARG A 85 28.92 -6.24 41.29
CA ARG A 85 29.88 -5.32 40.67
C ARG A 85 30.20 -5.69 39.21
N ASP A 86 30.16 -6.97 38.87
CA ASP A 86 30.47 -7.41 37.50
C ASP A 86 29.36 -7.00 36.54
N GLU A 87 28.09 -7.11 36.96
CA GLU A 87 26.93 -6.58 36.22
C GLU A 87 27.01 -5.07 36.04
N LEU A 88 27.33 -4.32 37.10
CA LEU A 88 27.53 -2.87 36.99
C LEU A 88 28.60 -2.53 35.94
N ASN A 89 29.75 -3.20 35.99
CA ASN A 89 30.82 -2.93 35.03
C ASN A 89 30.38 -3.28 33.61
N LYS A 90 29.65 -4.38 33.43
CA LYS A 90 29.10 -4.79 32.13
C LYS A 90 28.20 -3.69 31.55
N LEU A 91 27.25 -3.17 32.33
CA LEU A 91 26.36 -2.10 31.87
C LEU A 91 27.10 -0.78 31.59
N ILE A 92 28.22 -0.51 32.25
CA ILE A 92 29.03 0.70 31.98
C ILE A 92 29.90 0.52 30.73
N GLU A 93 30.38 -0.69 30.46
CA GLU A 93 31.35 -0.99 29.39
C GLU A 93 30.68 -1.42 28.08
N ASP A 94 29.42 -1.86 28.13
CA ASP A 94 28.66 -2.37 26.99
C ASP A 94 27.34 -1.60 26.84
N GLU A 95 27.28 -0.74 25.81
CA GLU A 95 26.10 0.08 25.53
C GLU A 95 24.87 -0.77 25.16
N ASP A 96 25.05 -1.90 24.48
CA ASP A 96 23.93 -2.73 24.04
C ASP A 96 23.24 -3.38 25.24
N GLU A 97 24.04 -3.83 26.21
CA GLU A 97 23.54 -4.36 27.49
C GLU A 97 22.86 -3.27 28.33
N LEU A 98 23.38 -2.04 28.31
CA LEU A 98 22.75 -0.91 28.99
C LEU A 98 21.39 -0.55 28.39
N VAL A 99 21.32 -0.45 27.05
CA VAL A 99 20.08 -0.18 26.32
C VAL A 99 19.05 -1.26 26.62
N GLN A 100 19.41 -2.54 26.52
CA GLN A 100 18.51 -3.65 26.86
C GLN A 100 18.05 -3.59 28.31
N ALA A 101 18.95 -3.30 29.25
CA ALA A 101 18.59 -3.18 30.65
C ALA A 101 17.60 -2.03 30.89
N MET A 102 17.73 -0.91 30.16
CA MET A 102 16.78 0.20 30.22
C MET A 102 15.42 -0.15 29.61
N LEU A 103 15.39 -0.80 28.44
CA LEU A 103 14.15 -1.25 27.79
C LEU A 103 13.40 -2.29 28.63
N LEU A 104 14.11 -3.11 29.41
CA LEU A 104 13.49 -4.05 30.35
C LEU A 104 12.79 -3.36 31.54
N GLN A 105 13.02 -2.07 31.76
CA GLN A 105 12.35 -1.28 32.80
C GLN A 105 11.20 -0.45 32.24
N ASP A 106 10.59 -0.82 31.11
CA ASP A 106 9.56 -0.02 30.42
C ASP A 106 8.21 0.10 31.16
N ASP A 107 8.20 -0.01 32.49
CA ASP A 107 7.09 0.36 33.38
C ASP A 107 6.84 1.89 33.32
N ASP A 108 6.45 2.42 32.16
CA ASP A 108 6.11 3.85 31.94
C ASP A 108 7.32 4.81 32.00
N ASN A 109 8.54 4.32 31.75
CA ASN A 109 9.76 5.14 31.75
C ASN A 109 10.09 5.81 30.41
N PHE A 110 9.45 5.37 29.31
CA PHE A 110 9.54 5.99 28.00
C PHE A 110 8.20 6.60 27.57
N ASP A 111 8.25 7.70 26.83
CA ASP A 111 7.18 8.17 25.96
C ASP A 111 7.38 7.55 24.58
N ALA A 112 6.33 6.97 24.02
CA ALA A 112 6.32 6.39 22.69
C ALA A 112 5.60 7.32 21.70
N GLU A 113 6.25 7.63 20.58
CA GLU A 113 5.67 8.36 19.46
C GLU A 113 5.92 7.58 18.18
N VAL A 114 4.88 7.39 17.36
CA VAL A 114 4.99 6.72 16.07
C VAL A 114 4.73 7.75 14.98
N GLU A 115 5.73 7.97 14.13
CA GLU A 115 5.61 8.78 12.93
C GLU A 115 5.29 7.86 11.75
N ILE A 116 4.13 8.06 11.11
CA ILE A 116 3.78 7.43 9.84
C ILE A 116 4.41 8.26 8.72
N LYS A 117 5.29 7.66 7.92
CA LYS A 117 6.13 8.34 6.92
C LYS A 117 5.65 8.16 5.49
N GLU A 118 4.44 7.65 5.34
CA GLU A 118 3.89 7.22 4.07
C GLU A 118 2.39 7.46 4.02
N GLU A 119 1.89 7.84 2.85
CA GLU A 119 0.45 8.02 2.66
C GLU A 119 -0.25 6.68 2.47
N ILE A 120 -1.49 6.57 2.98
CA ILE A 120 -2.32 5.36 2.80
C ILE A 120 -2.55 5.07 1.31
N SER A 121 -2.61 6.09 0.47
CA SER A 121 -2.72 5.94 -0.99
C SER A 121 -1.52 5.19 -1.60
N GLU A 122 -0.30 5.40 -1.09
CA GLU A 122 0.91 4.70 -1.52
C GLU A 122 0.90 3.25 -1.06
N VAL A 123 0.45 2.97 0.16
CA VAL A 123 0.23 1.60 0.64
C VAL A 123 -0.80 0.89 -0.22
N ARG A 124 -1.92 1.54 -0.53
CA ARG A 124 -2.99 1.00 -1.37
C ARG A 124 -2.56 0.77 -2.81
N ASN A 125 -1.55 1.48 -3.29
CA ASN A 125 -0.97 1.21 -4.60
C ASN A 125 -0.25 -0.15 -4.63
N ARG A 126 0.43 -0.51 -3.53
CA ARG A 126 1.19 -1.78 -3.42
C ARG A 126 0.36 -2.94 -2.89
N LYS A 127 -0.62 -2.65 -2.05
CA LYS A 127 -1.53 -3.60 -1.41
C LYS A 127 -2.97 -3.16 -1.70
N PRO A 128 -3.42 -3.34 -2.96
CA PRO A 128 -4.74 -2.89 -3.36
C PRO A 128 -5.83 -3.65 -2.60
N THR A 129 -7.00 -3.01 -2.51
CA THR A 129 -8.25 -3.71 -2.18
C THR A 129 -9.10 -3.79 -3.43
N LYS A 130 -10.15 -4.61 -3.40
CA LYS A 130 -11.17 -4.59 -4.47
C LYS A 130 -11.68 -3.16 -4.73
N GLU A 131 -11.93 -2.39 -3.69
CA GLU A 131 -12.42 -1.01 -3.81
C GLU A 131 -11.37 -0.09 -4.46
N THR A 132 -10.12 -0.16 -4.03
CA THR A 132 -9.02 0.62 -4.65
C THR A 132 -8.83 0.26 -6.12
N LEU A 133 -8.82 -1.04 -6.45
CA LEU A 133 -8.67 -1.48 -7.84
C LEU A 133 -9.84 -1.03 -8.69
N LYS A 134 -11.07 -1.17 -8.20
CA LYS A 134 -12.29 -0.68 -8.87
C LYS A 134 -12.19 0.82 -9.16
N ASP A 135 -11.83 1.62 -8.16
CA ASP A 135 -11.78 3.07 -8.30
C ASP A 135 -10.70 3.49 -9.29
N GLU A 136 -9.55 2.83 -9.30
CA GLU A 136 -8.49 3.05 -10.29
C GLU A 136 -8.95 2.67 -11.71
N MET A 137 -9.66 1.54 -11.87
CA MET A 137 -10.25 1.16 -13.16
C MET A 137 -11.25 2.20 -13.65
N GLU A 138 -12.10 2.74 -12.77
CA GLU A 138 -13.08 3.79 -13.10
C GLU A 138 -12.40 5.13 -13.43
N GLU A 139 -11.28 5.45 -12.79
CA GLU A 139 -10.50 6.67 -13.06
C GLU A 139 -9.78 6.62 -14.42
N VAL A 140 -9.22 5.45 -14.76
CA VAL A 140 -8.45 5.26 -16.00
C VAL A 140 -9.36 5.03 -17.21
N TYR A 141 -10.56 4.46 -17.01
CA TYR A 141 -11.43 4.11 -18.13
C TYR A 141 -11.90 5.33 -18.92
N ASP A 142 -11.55 5.38 -20.21
CA ASP A 142 -12.14 6.26 -21.19
C ASP A 142 -12.82 5.46 -22.32
N SER A 143 -14.09 5.76 -22.57
CA SER A 143 -14.88 4.99 -23.55
C SER A 143 -14.44 5.22 -24.99
N TYR A 144 -13.88 6.38 -25.30
CA TYR A 144 -13.37 6.67 -26.64
C TYR A 144 -12.07 5.91 -26.89
N GLU A 145 -11.13 5.95 -25.94
CA GLU A 145 -9.88 5.18 -26.02
C GLU A 145 -10.13 3.67 -26.05
N PHE A 146 -11.11 3.17 -25.28
CA PHE A 146 -11.49 1.77 -25.37
C PHE A 146 -12.08 1.43 -26.74
N GLY A 147 -12.84 2.33 -27.36
CA GLY A 147 -13.34 2.18 -28.73
C GLY A 147 -12.19 2.06 -29.75
N GLU A 148 -11.21 2.96 -29.69
CA GLU A 148 -10.00 2.90 -30.54
C GLU A 148 -9.23 1.59 -30.32
N PHE A 149 -9.09 1.16 -29.07
CA PHE A 149 -8.45 -0.13 -28.75
C PHE A 149 -9.17 -1.31 -29.41
N LEU A 150 -10.51 -1.34 -29.40
CA LEU A 150 -11.29 -2.42 -30.04
C LEU A 150 -11.14 -2.41 -31.57
N GLU A 151 -11.06 -1.22 -32.18
CA GLU A 151 -10.82 -1.07 -33.61
C GLU A 151 -9.43 -1.59 -34.01
N GLU A 152 -8.39 -1.18 -33.28
CA GLU A 152 -7.00 -1.59 -33.54
C GLU A 152 -6.79 -3.10 -33.40
N ASN A 153 -7.53 -3.75 -32.51
CA ASN A 153 -7.45 -5.19 -32.26
C ASN A 153 -8.43 -6.04 -33.08
N GLU A 154 -9.13 -5.44 -34.06
CA GLU A 154 -10.09 -6.14 -34.92
C GLU A 154 -11.15 -6.92 -34.11
N ASN A 155 -11.66 -6.32 -33.02
CA ASN A 155 -12.48 -7.02 -32.05
C ASN A 155 -13.78 -7.61 -32.65
N GLU A 156 -14.05 -8.88 -32.34
CA GLU A 156 -15.20 -9.62 -32.89
C GLU A 156 -16.56 -9.01 -32.53
N ILE A 157 -16.73 -8.47 -31.32
CA ILE A 157 -18.00 -7.89 -30.86
C ILE A 157 -18.26 -6.58 -31.61
N LEU A 158 -17.24 -5.73 -31.73
CA LEU A 158 -17.32 -4.51 -32.51
C LEU A 158 -17.65 -4.81 -33.97
N GLN A 159 -16.89 -5.71 -34.61
CA GLN A 159 -17.13 -6.08 -36.00
C GLN A 159 -18.54 -6.62 -36.23
N GLN A 160 -19.06 -7.42 -35.31
CA GLN A 160 -20.43 -7.92 -35.41
C GLN A 160 -21.46 -6.78 -35.27
N ALA A 161 -21.26 -5.85 -34.34
CA ALA A 161 -22.14 -4.69 -34.18
C ALA A 161 -22.17 -3.81 -35.43
N VAL A 162 -21.01 -3.56 -36.07
CA VAL A 162 -20.96 -2.81 -37.33
C VAL A 162 -21.71 -3.54 -38.45
N ARG A 163 -21.54 -4.87 -38.57
CA ARG A 163 -22.27 -5.67 -39.58
C ARG A 163 -23.78 -5.61 -39.37
N ASP A 164 -24.22 -5.74 -38.13
CA ASP A 164 -25.65 -5.73 -37.79
C ASP A 164 -26.25 -4.35 -38.10
N SER A 165 -25.61 -3.26 -37.68
CA SER A 165 -26.04 -1.89 -38.00
C SER A 165 -26.03 -1.61 -39.50
N ALA A 166 -25.00 -2.03 -40.24
CA ALA A 166 -24.95 -1.85 -41.70
C ALA A 166 -26.06 -2.65 -42.41
N ASN A 167 -26.38 -3.85 -41.93
CA ASN A 167 -27.49 -4.63 -42.49
C ASN A 167 -28.83 -3.91 -42.30
N ASP A 168 -29.06 -3.34 -41.11
CA ASP A 168 -30.27 -2.60 -40.77
C ASP A 168 -30.42 -1.33 -41.64
N GLU A 169 -29.31 -0.68 -42.02
CA GLU A 169 -29.28 0.46 -42.95
C GLU A 169 -29.36 0.06 -44.44
N GLY A 170 -29.39 -1.25 -44.75
CA GLY A 170 -29.62 -1.78 -46.10
C GLY A 170 -28.37 -2.12 -46.92
N PHE A 171 -27.19 -2.17 -46.29
CA PHE A 171 -25.98 -2.64 -46.96
C PHE A 171 -26.06 -4.14 -47.30
N PRO A 172 -25.41 -4.59 -48.39
CA PRO A 172 -25.29 -6.01 -48.73
C PRO A 172 -24.63 -6.84 -47.62
N GLN A 173 -25.00 -8.12 -47.48
CA GLN A 173 -24.42 -9.00 -46.44
C GLN A 173 -22.93 -9.32 -46.65
N ASP A 174 -22.42 -9.13 -47.86
CA ASP A 174 -21.04 -9.40 -48.27
C ASP A 174 -20.17 -8.13 -48.36
N VAL A 175 -20.66 -6.97 -47.90
CA VAL A 175 -19.88 -5.75 -47.81
C VAL A 175 -18.65 -5.95 -46.90
N GLU A 176 -17.49 -5.46 -47.34
CA GLU A 176 -16.28 -5.49 -46.52
C GLU A 176 -16.36 -4.35 -45.48
N LEU A 177 -16.15 -4.68 -44.20
CA LEU A 177 -16.30 -3.71 -43.10
C LEU A 177 -15.41 -2.48 -43.23
N LYS A 178 -14.24 -2.61 -43.86
CA LYS A 178 -13.31 -1.51 -44.10
C LYS A 178 -13.85 -0.44 -45.05
N ASP A 179 -14.90 -0.76 -45.82
CA ASP A 179 -15.52 0.14 -46.79
C ASP A 179 -16.76 0.84 -46.19
N ILE A 180 -17.06 0.60 -44.91
CA ILE A 180 -18.16 1.23 -44.18
C ILE A 180 -17.58 2.25 -43.21
N ASP A 181 -17.89 3.53 -43.43
CA ASP A 181 -17.62 4.58 -42.45
C ASP A 181 -18.66 4.50 -41.33
N TYR A 182 -18.21 4.45 -40.07
CA TYR A 182 -19.05 4.37 -38.88
C TYR A 182 -18.43 5.11 -37.70
N THR A 183 -19.25 5.36 -36.67
CA THR A 183 -18.84 5.86 -35.37
C THR A 183 -19.39 5.00 -34.24
N ILE A 184 -18.62 4.88 -33.15
CA ILE A 184 -19.05 4.26 -31.91
C ILE A 184 -19.81 5.32 -31.10
N ASP A 185 -21.13 5.19 -31.00
CA ASP A 185 -21.98 6.12 -30.27
C ASP A 185 -21.93 5.87 -28.74
N ASP A 186 -21.85 4.60 -28.34
CA ASP A 186 -21.80 4.20 -26.92
C ASP A 186 -21.16 2.82 -26.72
N ILE A 187 -20.51 2.64 -25.56
CA ILE A 187 -20.08 1.34 -25.05
C ILE A 187 -20.71 1.12 -23.67
N THR A 188 -21.64 0.18 -23.60
CA THR A 188 -22.33 -0.17 -22.36
C THR A 188 -21.82 -1.50 -21.81
N PHE A 189 -21.27 -1.48 -20.60
CA PHE A 189 -20.90 -2.70 -19.87
C PHE A 189 -22.12 -3.39 -19.27
N THR A 190 -22.13 -4.72 -19.41
CA THR A 190 -23.11 -5.60 -18.77
C THR A 190 -22.65 -6.12 -17.40
N GLN A 191 -21.36 -5.95 -17.10
CA GLN A 191 -20.72 -6.25 -15.81
C GLN A 191 -20.18 -4.96 -15.21
N SER A 192 -20.26 -4.81 -13.87
CA SER A 192 -19.72 -3.65 -13.16
C SER A 192 -18.22 -3.80 -12.91
N PHE A 193 -17.50 -2.68 -12.82
CA PHE A 193 -16.08 -2.66 -12.40
C PHE A 193 -15.84 -3.36 -11.06
N ASP A 194 -16.80 -3.36 -10.13
CA ASP A 194 -16.69 -4.12 -8.87
C ASP A 194 -16.45 -5.63 -9.11
N ALA A 195 -17.14 -6.21 -10.10
CA ALA A 195 -17.02 -7.63 -10.40
C ALA A 195 -15.76 -7.95 -11.22
N VAL A 196 -15.28 -6.98 -12.01
CA VAL A 196 -13.99 -7.07 -12.70
C VAL A 196 -12.86 -6.98 -11.67
N ALA A 197 -12.89 -5.98 -10.79
CA ALA A 197 -11.91 -5.81 -9.71
C ALA A 197 -11.85 -7.05 -8.81
N GLU A 198 -12.97 -7.66 -8.43
CA GLU A 198 -12.96 -8.90 -7.65
C GLU A 198 -12.25 -10.06 -8.36
N LYS A 199 -12.39 -10.15 -9.69
CA LYS A 199 -11.79 -11.22 -10.48
C LYS A 199 -10.27 -11.03 -10.70
N TYR A 200 -9.83 -9.78 -10.79
CA TYR A 200 -8.45 -9.41 -11.13
C TYR A 200 -7.64 -8.88 -9.94
N LEU A 201 -8.18 -8.96 -8.72
CA LEU A 201 -7.49 -8.47 -7.51
C LEU A 201 -6.16 -9.20 -7.28
N ASP A 202 -6.15 -10.53 -7.40
CA ASP A 202 -4.93 -11.34 -7.20
C ASP A 202 -3.82 -10.91 -8.19
N ASP A 203 -4.17 -10.69 -9.46
CA ASP A 203 -3.21 -10.23 -10.49
C ASP A 203 -2.68 -8.81 -10.18
N ALA A 204 -3.54 -7.94 -9.65
CA ALA A 204 -3.18 -6.58 -9.25
C ALA A 204 -2.33 -6.56 -7.96
N GLU A 205 -2.55 -7.49 -7.03
CA GLU A 205 -1.69 -7.66 -5.86
C GLU A 205 -0.31 -8.18 -6.25
N GLU A 206 -0.23 -9.10 -7.22
CA GLU A 206 1.04 -9.62 -7.75
C GLU A 206 1.89 -8.56 -8.47
N SER A 207 1.29 -7.48 -8.98
CA SER A 207 2.03 -6.40 -9.64
C SER A 207 2.79 -5.48 -8.67
N GLU A 208 2.37 -5.44 -7.39
CA GLU A 208 2.81 -4.46 -6.37
C GLU A 208 2.65 -2.98 -6.80
N ASP A 209 1.90 -2.71 -7.88
CA ASP A 209 1.64 -1.39 -8.44
C ASP A 209 0.29 -1.41 -9.19
N VAL A 210 -0.80 -1.13 -8.46
CA VAL A 210 -2.16 -1.19 -9.01
C VAL A 210 -2.38 -0.17 -10.11
N ARG A 211 -1.81 1.04 -9.98
CA ARG A 211 -1.90 2.10 -11.00
C ARG A 211 -1.24 1.66 -12.30
N GLY A 212 -0.01 1.14 -12.21
CA GLY A 212 0.70 0.58 -13.36
C GLY A 212 -0.06 -0.58 -14.00
N PHE A 213 -0.55 -1.51 -13.16
CA PHE A 213 -1.35 -2.64 -13.64
C PHE A 213 -2.58 -2.22 -14.41
N VAL A 214 -3.39 -1.30 -13.87
CA VAL A 214 -4.61 -0.81 -14.54
C VAL A 214 -4.25 -0.08 -15.82
N ALA A 215 -3.30 0.85 -15.77
CA ALA A 215 -2.89 1.64 -16.94
C ALA A 215 -2.42 0.76 -18.13
N GLU A 216 -1.76 -0.36 -17.84
CA GLU A 216 -1.23 -1.25 -18.88
C GLU A 216 -2.25 -2.31 -19.36
N ASN A 217 -3.18 -2.74 -18.49
CA ASN A 217 -3.97 -3.94 -18.75
C ASN A 217 -5.48 -3.71 -18.86
N LEU A 218 -6.02 -2.55 -18.44
CA LEU A 218 -7.47 -2.33 -18.32
C LEU A 218 -8.24 -2.70 -19.59
N TYR A 219 -7.87 -2.15 -20.75
CA TYR A 219 -8.61 -2.41 -21.99
C TYR A 219 -8.50 -3.85 -22.46
N SER A 220 -7.35 -4.50 -22.27
CA SER A 220 -7.20 -5.93 -22.54
C SER A 220 -8.06 -6.80 -21.62
N ILE A 221 -8.22 -6.40 -20.36
CA ILE A 221 -9.09 -7.07 -19.38
C ILE A 221 -10.54 -6.94 -19.82
N LEU A 222 -10.99 -5.72 -20.13
CA LEU A 222 -12.37 -5.44 -20.55
C LEU A 222 -12.74 -6.15 -21.86
N GLU A 223 -11.80 -6.22 -22.81
CA GLU A 223 -11.96 -7.01 -24.03
C GLU A 223 -12.13 -8.51 -23.72
N ASN A 224 -11.26 -9.06 -22.86
CA ASN A 224 -11.27 -10.49 -22.52
C ASN A 224 -12.54 -10.92 -21.77
N GLU A 225 -13.12 -10.05 -20.94
CA GLU A 225 -14.38 -10.35 -20.27
C GLU A 225 -15.54 -10.50 -21.25
N LYS A 226 -15.47 -9.84 -22.42
CA LYS A 226 -16.53 -9.84 -23.45
C LYS A 226 -17.91 -9.47 -22.86
N GLN A 227 -17.94 -8.69 -21.78
CA GLN A 227 -19.14 -8.29 -21.05
C GLN A 227 -19.56 -6.84 -21.39
N PHE A 228 -19.54 -6.46 -22.67
CA PHE A 228 -19.97 -5.14 -23.13
C PHE A 228 -20.79 -5.24 -24.41
N LYS A 229 -21.48 -4.15 -24.74
CA LYS A 229 -22.19 -3.93 -25.99
C LYS A 229 -21.72 -2.62 -26.59
N VAL A 230 -21.71 -2.57 -27.92
CA VAL A 230 -21.33 -1.39 -28.68
C VAL A 230 -22.54 -0.94 -29.48
N GLU A 231 -22.87 0.35 -29.41
CA GLU A 231 -23.85 0.99 -30.28
C GLU A 231 -23.11 1.69 -31.42
N ILE A 232 -23.47 1.34 -32.66
CA ILE A 232 -22.80 1.83 -33.87
C ILE A 232 -23.76 2.67 -34.69
N ARG A 233 -23.26 3.81 -35.17
CA ARG A 233 -23.91 4.63 -36.20
C ARG A 233 -23.13 4.53 -37.50
N ILE A 234 -23.83 4.16 -38.57
CA ILE A 234 -23.26 4.14 -39.91
C ILE A 234 -23.33 5.56 -40.49
N GLU A 235 -22.22 6.06 -41.03
CA GLU A 235 -22.12 7.39 -41.64
C GLU A 235 -22.10 7.34 -43.17
N SER A 236 -21.76 6.18 -43.73
CA SER A 236 -21.74 5.91 -45.17
C SER A 236 -23.12 5.57 -45.73
N ASP A 237 -23.36 5.88 -47.01
CA ASP A 237 -24.58 5.49 -47.73
C ASP A 237 -24.38 4.14 -48.44
N PRO A 238 -25.34 3.21 -48.39
CA PRO A 238 -25.29 1.97 -49.17
C PRO A 238 -25.03 2.17 -50.67
N GLU A 239 -25.49 3.29 -51.24
CA GLU A 239 -25.27 3.62 -52.66
C GLU A 239 -23.81 3.99 -52.98
N ASP A 240 -23.02 4.41 -52.00
CA ASP A 240 -21.62 4.83 -52.18
C ASP A 240 -20.64 3.65 -52.21
N VAL A 241 -21.00 2.53 -51.59
CA VAL A 241 -20.16 1.32 -51.47
C VAL A 241 -20.53 0.25 -52.51
N GLY A 242 -21.67 0.44 -53.21
CA GLY A 242 -22.21 -0.46 -54.23
C GLY A 242 -22.08 0.04 -55.67
N ALA A 243 -20.87 0.07 -56.24
CA ALA A 243 -20.62 0.21 -57.69
C ALA A 243 -19.51 -0.74 -58.20
#